data_AF-A0A556MV52-F1
#
_entry.id   AF-A0A556MV52-F1
#
_cell.length_a   1.000
_cell.length_b   1.000
_cell.length_c   1.000
_cell.angle_alpha   90.00
_cell.angle_beta   90.00
_cell.angle_gamma   90.00
#
_symmetry.space_group_name_H-M   'P 1'
#
loop_
_entity.id
_entity.type
_entity.pdbx_description
1 polymer ?
#
loop_
_entity_poly.entity_id
_entity_poly.type
_entity_poly.pdbx_seq_one_letter_code
_entity_poly.pdbx_strand_id
1 'polypeptide(L)' 'MTLAFFDFGILEVLLIVLDIILIIWVARLGKDTALGYFGTLLIAIFGSPLLALIIILILKTRRRS' A
#
# COMPACT_ATOMS: atom_id res chain seq x y z
N MET A 1 15.22 5.34 18.64
CA MET A 1 15.94 6.40 17.90
C MET A 1 16.05 6.09 16.40
N THR A 2 15.04 5.48 15.77
CA THR A 2 15.11 5.02 14.37
C THR A 2 14.24 5.83 13.42
N LEU A 3 13.19 6.49 13.91
CA LEU A 3 12.29 7.32 13.10
C LEU A 3 12.88 8.69 12.72
N ALA A 4 13.91 9.18 13.41
CA ALA A 4 14.53 10.48 13.13
C ALA A 4 15.64 10.43 12.05
N PHE A 5 16.03 9.23 11.58
CA PHE A 5 17.05 9.06 10.53
C PHE A 5 16.50 9.25 9.12
N PHE A 6 15.19 9.16 8.97
CA PHE A 6 14.50 9.57 7.77
C PHE A 6 13.80 10.87 8.13
N ASP A 7 14.00 11.91 7.31
CA ASP A 7 13.35 13.21 7.45
C ASP A 7 11.84 13.09 7.08
N PHE A 8 11.18 12.07 7.62
CA PHE A 8 9.77 11.79 7.39
C PHE A 8 8.96 12.72 8.27
N GLY A 9 8.18 13.59 7.63
CA GLY A 9 7.15 14.37 8.27
C GLY A 9 6.08 13.48 8.91
N ILE A 10 5.40 14.03 9.92
CA ILE A 10 4.29 13.36 10.64
C ILE A 10 3.24 12.77 9.68
N LEU A 11 2.99 13.44 8.55
CA LEU A 11 2.05 12.97 7.54
C LEU A 11 2.51 11.69 6.85
N GLU A 12 3.80 11.56 6.53
CA GLU A 12 4.34 10.37 5.86
C GLU A 12 4.33 9.18 6.81
N VAL A 13 4.69 9.40 8.08
CA VAL A 13 4.59 8.37 9.12
C VAL A 13 3.14 7.92 9.28
N LEU A 14 2.18 8.84 9.30
CA LEU A 14 0.75 8.54 9.41
C LEU A 14 0.26 7.70 8.21
N LEU A 15 0.66 8.07 6.99
CA LEU A 15 0.31 7.35 5.77
C LEU A 15 0.86 5.93 5.76
N ILE A 16 2.11 5.73 6.19
CA ILE A 16 2.72 4.40 6.30
C ILE A 16 1.96 3.54 7.32
N VAL A 17 1.63 4.09 8.49
CA VAL A 17 0.87 3.37 9.52
C VAL A 17 -0.53 2.99 9.00
N LEU A 18 -1.20 3.91 8.30
CA LEU A 18 -2.51 3.66 7.70
C LEU A 18 -2.44 2.53 6.67
N ASP A 19 -1.44 2.54 5.79
CA ASP A 19 -1.26 1.53 4.75
C ASP A 19 -1.01 0.14 5.35
N ILE A 20 -0.19 0.04 6.40
CA ILE A 20 0.04 -1.21 7.13
C ILE A 20 -1.26 -1.75 7.73
N ILE A 21 -2.09 -0.90 8.35
CA ILE A 21 -3.39 -1.31 8.91
C ILE A 21 -4.30 -1.85 7.82
N LEU A 22 -4.32 -1.20 6.66
CA LEU A 22 -5.13 -1.58 5.49
C LEU A 22 -4.70 -2.95 4.94
N ILE A 23 -3.39 -3.19 4.79
CA ILE A 23 -2.84 -4.47 4.34
C ILE A 23 -3.22 -5.60 5.31
N ILE A 24 -3.09 -5.38 6.63
CA ILE A 24 -3.47 -6.38 7.64
C ILE A 24 -4.98 -6.69 7.58
N TRP A 25 -5.80 -5.65 7.39
CA TRP A 25 -7.25 -5.82 7.28
C TRP A 25 -7.64 -6.62 6.02
N VAL A 26 -7.04 -6.29 4.87
CA VAL A 26 -7.24 -7.02 3.61
C VAL A 26 -6.76 -8.47 3.73
N ALA A 27 -5.61 -8.70 4.37
CA ALA A 27 -5.10 -10.05 4.59
C ALA A 27 -6.03 -10.86 5.51
N ARG A 28 -6.62 -10.24 6.54
CA ARG A 28 -7.63 -10.88 7.40
C ARG A 28 -8.88 -11.27 6.60
N LEU A 29 -9.38 -10.39 5.73
CA LEU A 29 -10.49 -10.69 4.82
C LEU A 29 -10.12 -11.81 3.83
N GLY A 30 -8.84 -11.86 3.45
CA GLY A 30 -8.25 -12.87 2.58
C GLY A 30 -8.31 -14.30 3.09
N LYS A 31 -8.49 -14.51 4.39
CA LYS A 31 -8.63 -15.86 4.98
C LYS A 31 -9.77 -16.66 4.35
N ASP A 32 -10.83 -15.97 3.93
CA ASP A 32 -12.03 -16.58 3.37
C ASP A 32 -11.99 -16.64 1.82
N THR A 33 -10.90 -16.18 1.20
CA THR A 33 -10.73 -16.20 -0.25
C THR A 33 -9.98 -17.45 -0.72
N ALA A 34 -10.09 -17.78 -2.01
CA ALA A 34 -9.41 -18.94 -2.61
C ALA A 34 -7.88 -18.93 -2.47
N LEU A 35 -7.28 -17.76 -2.24
CA LEU A 35 -5.84 -17.56 -2.05
C LEU A 35 -5.40 -17.71 -0.58
N GLY A 36 -6.36 -17.75 0.36
CA GLY A 36 -6.13 -17.77 1.79
C GLY A 36 -5.41 -16.52 2.31
N TYR A 37 -5.03 -16.57 3.60
CA TYR A 37 -4.36 -15.46 4.28
C TYR A 37 -3.07 -15.03 3.57
N PHE A 38 -2.18 -15.99 3.28
CA PHE A 38 -0.85 -15.71 2.75
C PHE A 38 -0.87 -15.25 1.29
N GLY A 39 -1.73 -15.84 0.46
CA GLY A 39 -1.88 -15.40 -0.93
C GLY A 39 -2.44 -14.00 -1.03
N THR A 40 -3.43 -13.68 -0.18
CA THR A 40 -4.00 -12.32 -0.14
C THR A 40 -3.01 -11.30 0.44
N LEU A 41 -2.22 -11.68 1.44
CA LEU A 41 -1.16 -10.83 2.00
C LEU A 41 -0.10 -10.47 0.94
N LEU A 42 0.37 -11.46 0.17
CA LEU A 42 1.34 -11.22 -0.90
C LEU A 42 0.79 -10.28 -1.96
N ILE A 43 -0.45 -10.48 -2.40
CA ILE A 43 -1.10 -9.59 -3.37
C ILE A 43 -1.29 -8.18 -2.80
N ALA A 44 -1.63 -8.04 -1.51
CA ALA A 44 -1.75 -6.73 -0.89
C ALA A 44 -0.40 -6.00 -0.83
N ILE A 45 0.68 -6.68 -0.45
CA ILE A 45 2.03 -6.08 -0.36
C ILE A 45 2.56 -5.66 -1.73
N PHE A 46 2.43 -6.52 -2.75
CA PHE A 46 2.98 -6.23 -4.08
C PHE A 46 2.02 -5.46 -4.98
N GLY A 47 0.71 -5.65 -4.81
CA GLY A 47 -0.34 -5.04 -5.62
C GLY A 47 -0.56 -3.56 -5.30
N SER A 48 -0.47 -3.16 -4.02
CA SER A 48 -0.62 -1.75 -3.61
C SER A 48 0.36 -0.80 -4.32
N PRO A 49 1.69 -1.04 -4.33
CA PRO A 49 2.62 -0.16 -5.03
C PRO A 49 2.45 -0.21 -6.56
N LEU A 50 2.06 -1.37 -7.13
CA LEU A 50 1.76 -1.48 -8.57
C LEU A 50 0.53 -0.64 -8.96
N LEU A 51 -0.54 -0.70 -8.17
CA LEU A 51 -1.75 0.11 -8.38
C LEU A 51 -1.46 1.60 -8.26
N ALA A 52 -0.70 2.00 -7.23
CA ALA A 52 -0.28 3.39 -7.07
C ALA A 52 0.51 3.89 -8.29
N LEU A 53 1.42 3.08 -8.82
CA LEU A 53 2.21 3.41 -10.00
C LEU A 53 1.34 3.53 -11.26
N ILE A 54 0.38 2.62 -11.46
CA ILE A 54 -0.58 2.68 -12.57
C ILE A 54 -1.42 3.97 -12.50
N ILE A 55 -1.93 4.33 -11.32
CA ILE A 55 -2.73 5.55 -11.13
C ILE A 55 -1.89 6.79 -11.47
N ILE A 56 -0.64 6.86 -10.97
CA ILE A 56 0.27 7.97 -11.28
C ILE A 56 0.52 8.08 -12.79
N LEU A 57 0.74 6.95 -13.48
CA LEU A 57 0.94 6.93 -14.93
C LEU A 57 -0.28 7.43 -15.70
N ILE A 58 -1.50 7.00 -15.30
CA ILE A 58 -2.74 7.45 -15.91
C ILE A 58 -2.93 8.96 -15.71
N LEU A 59 -2.75 9.45 -14.49
CA LEU A 59 -2.87 10.88 -14.17
C LEU A 59 -1.83 11.71 -14.92
N LYS A 60 -0.59 11.23 -15.01
CA LYS A 60 0.50 11.89 -15.77
C LYS A 60 0.20 11.94 -17.26
N THR A 61 -0.41 10.90 -17.82
CA THR A 61 -0.81 10.84 -19.22
C THR A 61 -1.92 11.84 -19.51
N ARG A 62 -2.94 11.93 -18.64
CA ARG A 62 -4.05 12.89 -18.77
C ARG A 62 -3.61 14.35 -18.67
N ARG A 63 -2.59 14.66 -17.87
CA ARG A 63 -2.09 16.04 -17.69
C ARG A 63 -1.23 16.54 -18.88
N ARG A 64 -0.77 15.64 -19.75
CA ARG A 64 0.04 15.98 -20.93
C ARG A 64 -0.79 16.14 -22.22
N SER A 65 -2.09 15.84 -22.16
CA SER A 65 -3.05 16.06 -23.24
C SER A 65 -3.90 17.28 -22.96
#